data_AF-X0USP5-F1
#
_entry.id   AF-X0USP5-F1
#
_cell.length_a   1.000
_cell.length_b   1.000
_cell.length_c   1.000
_cell.angle_alpha   90.00
_cell.angle_beta   90.00
_cell.angle_gamma   90.00
#
_symmetry.space_group_name_H-M   'P 1'
#
loop_
_entity.id
_entity.type
_entity.pdbx_description
1 polymer ?
#
loop_
_entity_poly.entity_id
_entity_poly.type
_entity_poly.pdbx_seq_one_letter_code
_entity_poly.pdbx_strand_id
1 'polypeptide(L)'
;MGWLGDSGFVAEDYIYNFDTASFWTKWLNDIKDSQKPDGDVPIISPIHWRNIHSVYSEMPAWKSTYPLFVWYMYQYYEDVRILEEHYDGIKKLVDFLSGKADNFIVSCGLGDHMEPQANSSSFTPKHTPVPLTSTAYYYYDAWILSQVAEILGKAEDAEHYSDLAEKIKDAFNREFLNEDTNQYATGSQTSNALPLYLGIAPEGREKA
;
A
#
# COMPACT_ATOMS: atom_id res chain seq x y z
N MET A 1 8.83 -18.24 -3.19
CA MET A 1 9.44 -16.90 -3.11
C MET A 1 8.55 -16.07 -2.20
N GLY A 2 9.10 -15.24 -1.30
CA GLY A 2 8.27 -14.38 -0.43
C GLY A 2 7.85 -13.12 -1.17
N TRP A 3 6.92 -13.24 -2.13
CA TRP A 3 6.35 -12.08 -2.81
C TRP A 3 5.60 -11.23 -1.79
N LEU A 4 5.88 -9.92 -1.79
CA LEU A 4 5.32 -9.01 -0.81
C LEU A 4 3.80 -8.93 -0.97
N GLY A 5 3.29 -8.49 -2.13
CA GLY A 5 1.85 -8.34 -2.38
C GLY A 5 1.04 -9.58 -2.03
N ASP A 6 1.48 -10.75 -2.49
CA ASP A 6 0.84 -12.04 -2.19
C ASP A 6 0.71 -12.30 -0.68
N SER A 7 1.73 -11.93 0.12
CA SER A 7 1.71 -12.07 1.58
C SER A 7 0.85 -10.98 2.24
N GLY A 8 0.91 -9.75 1.73
CA GLY A 8 0.15 -8.60 2.23
C GLY A 8 -1.35 -8.79 2.13
N PHE A 9 -1.84 -9.31 0.99
CA PHE A 9 -3.27 -9.44 0.72
C PHE A 9 -3.96 -10.52 1.57
N VAL A 10 -3.20 -11.40 2.22
CA VAL A 10 -3.69 -12.51 3.06
C VAL A 10 -3.18 -12.43 4.50
N ALA A 11 -2.52 -11.32 4.86
CA ALA A 11 -1.85 -11.17 6.15
C ALA A 11 -2.80 -11.40 7.33
N GLU A 12 -3.98 -10.79 7.27
CA GLU A 12 -4.98 -10.87 8.33
C GLU A 12 -5.50 -12.31 8.50
N ASP A 13 -5.71 -13.06 7.42
CA ASP A 13 -6.13 -14.48 7.52
C ASP A 13 -5.09 -15.31 8.31
N TYR A 14 -3.80 -15.12 8.04
CA TYR A 14 -2.76 -15.80 8.80
C TYR A 14 -2.70 -15.36 10.27
N ILE A 15 -2.84 -14.06 10.53
CA ILE A 15 -2.79 -13.50 11.90
C ILE A 15 -3.95 -14.02 12.75
N TYR A 16 -5.16 -14.12 12.18
CA TYR A 16 -6.33 -14.63 12.91
C TYR A 16 -6.25 -16.14 13.19
N ASN A 17 -5.62 -16.92 12.29
CA ASN A 17 -5.61 -18.37 12.40
C ASN A 17 -4.39 -18.94 13.14
N PHE A 18 -3.28 -18.19 13.22
CA PHE A 18 -2.01 -18.69 13.75
C PHE A 18 -1.23 -17.62 14.52
N ASP A 19 -0.49 -18.04 15.56
CA ASP A 19 0.51 -17.19 16.19
C ASP A 19 1.69 -16.98 15.23
N THR A 20 1.71 -15.83 14.59
CA THR A 20 2.66 -15.50 13.52
C THR A 20 3.57 -14.33 13.87
N ALA A 21 3.49 -13.80 15.10
CA ALA A 21 4.20 -12.59 15.49
C ALA A 21 5.72 -12.70 15.28
N SER A 22 6.33 -13.81 15.72
CA SER A 22 7.78 -14.04 15.54
C SER A 22 8.17 -14.20 14.07
N PHE A 23 7.29 -14.79 13.27
CA PHE A 23 7.54 -15.00 11.83
C PHE A 23 7.54 -13.66 11.09
N TRP A 24 6.52 -12.84 11.29
CA TRP A 24 6.39 -11.54 10.64
C TRP A 24 7.45 -10.54 11.12
N THR A 25 7.80 -10.54 12.41
CA THR A 25 8.91 -9.73 12.94
C THR A 25 10.21 -10.03 12.20
N LYS A 26 10.54 -11.32 12.03
CA LYS A 26 11.75 -11.72 11.30
C LYS A 26 11.68 -11.31 9.83
N TRP A 27 10.53 -11.49 9.18
CA TRP A 27 10.37 -11.19 7.75
C TRP A 27 10.40 -9.69 7.45
N LEU A 28 9.83 -8.85 8.32
CA LEU A 28 9.94 -7.40 8.26
C LEU A 28 11.41 -6.95 8.30
N ASN A 29 12.24 -7.61 9.10
CA ASN A 29 13.68 -7.35 9.12
C ASN A 29 14.37 -7.74 7.81
N ASP A 30 13.96 -8.84 7.15
CA ASP A 30 14.49 -9.17 5.82
C ASP A 30 14.14 -8.09 4.78
N ILE A 31 12.93 -7.50 4.85
CA ILE A 31 12.51 -6.39 3.97
C ILE A 31 13.35 -5.15 4.26
N LYS A 32 13.51 -4.77 5.53
CA LYS A 32 14.33 -3.64 5.99
C LYS A 32 15.78 -3.76 5.52
N ASP A 33 16.40 -4.93 5.71
CA ASP A 33 17.78 -5.20 5.28
C ASP A 33 17.95 -5.15 3.76
N SER A 34 16.86 -5.34 3.02
CA SER A 34 16.83 -5.31 1.55
C SER A 34 16.42 -3.94 1.00
N GLN A 35 16.10 -2.95 1.83
CA GLN A 35 15.70 -1.62 1.36
C GLN A 35 16.92 -0.85 0.83
N LYS A 36 16.78 -0.22 -0.33
CA LYS A 36 17.83 0.61 -0.91
C LYS A 36 17.95 1.97 -0.20
N PRO A 37 19.10 2.66 -0.35
CA PRO A 37 19.28 4.01 0.20
C PRO A 37 18.24 5.04 -0.28
N ASP A 38 17.69 4.89 -1.48
CA ASP A 38 16.66 5.75 -2.06
C ASP A 38 15.24 5.42 -1.58
N GLY A 39 15.08 4.41 -0.70
CA GLY A 39 13.80 4.01 -0.10
C GLY A 39 13.08 2.88 -0.83
N ASP A 40 13.56 2.48 -2.00
CA ASP A 40 12.98 1.40 -2.78
C ASP A 40 13.12 0.04 -2.07
N VAL A 41 12.02 -0.70 -1.89
CA VAL A 41 12.00 -2.06 -1.33
C VAL A 41 11.77 -3.10 -2.45
N PRO A 42 12.32 -4.32 -2.34
CA PRO A 42 12.06 -5.36 -3.33
C PRO A 42 10.62 -5.85 -3.25
N ILE A 43 10.07 -6.33 -4.36
CA ILE A 43 8.74 -6.97 -4.43
C ILE A 43 8.77 -8.44 -3.95
N ILE A 44 9.96 -8.96 -3.66
CA ILE A 44 10.20 -10.28 -3.08
C ILE A 44 11.23 -10.15 -1.96
N SER A 45 10.92 -10.70 -0.78
CA SER A 45 11.84 -10.80 0.35
C SER A 45 11.77 -12.19 1.01
N PRO A 46 12.91 -12.83 1.35
CA PRO A 46 14.29 -12.38 1.11
C PRO A 46 14.69 -12.39 -0.37
N ILE A 47 15.63 -11.51 -0.73
CA ILE A 47 16.19 -11.46 -2.10
C ILE A 47 17.08 -12.67 -2.35
N HIS A 48 16.79 -13.42 -3.41
CA HIS A 48 17.71 -14.45 -3.92
C HIS A 48 18.78 -13.80 -4.81
N TRP A 49 20.06 -14.11 -4.56
CA TRP A 49 21.23 -13.48 -5.21
C TRP A 49 21.19 -13.43 -6.75
N ARG A 50 20.53 -14.40 -7.41
CA ARG A 50 20.39 -14.43 -8.89
C ARG A 50 19.41 -13.42 -9.48
N ASN A 51 18.50 -12.86 -8.67
CA ASN A 51 17.37 -12.06 -9.17
C ASN A 51 17.40 -10.61 -8.68
N ILE A 52 18.56 -10.11 -8.23
CA ILE A 52 18.65 -8.84 -7.51
C ILE A 52 18.12 -7.65 -8.31
N HIS A 53 18.23 -7.64 -9.65
CA HIS A 53 17.73 -6.53 -10.46
C HIS A 53 16.23 -6.63 -10.78
N SER A 54 15.68 -7.83 -10.93
CA SER A 54 14.26 -8.00 -11.29
C SER A 54 13.31 -7.75 -10.12
N VAL A 55 13.80 -7.87 -8.88
CA VAL A 55 12.95 -7.70 -7.68
C VAL A 55 12.67 -6.24 -7.32
N TYR A 56 13.40 -5.27 -7.85
CA TYR A 56 13.14 -3.84 -7.63
C TYR A 56 12.28 -3.25 -8.75
N SER A 57 11.16 -3.90 -9.05
CA SER A 57 10.18 -3.40 -10.02
C SER A 57 9.28 -2.34 -9.38
N GLU A 58 8.80 -1.41 -10.18
CA GLU A 58 7.86 -0.35 -9.74
C GLU A 58 6.45 -0.93 -9.55
N MET A 59 6.20 -1.50 -8.37
CA MET A 59 4.92 -2.14 -8.01
C MET A 59 4.44 -1.63 -6.65
N PRO A 60 3.83 -0.44 -6.59
CA PRO A 60 3.42 0.20 -5.35
C PRO A 60 2.60 -0.72 -4.45
N ALA A 61 1.53 -1.33 -4.98
CA ALA A 61 0.69 -2.28 -4.22
C ALA A 61 1.45 -3.45 -3.59
N TRP A 62 2.53 -3.94 -4.22
CA TRP A 62 3.39 -4.96 -3.60
C TRP A 62 4.24 -4.34 -2.49
N LYS A 63 4.85 -3.19 -2.73
CA LYS A 63 5.74 -2.53 -1.76
C LYS A 63 5.00 -2.07 -0.51
N SER A 64 3.73 -1.65 -0.64
CA SER A 64 2.83 -1.26 0.47
C SER A 64 2.59 -2.37 1.49
N THR A 65 2.92 -3.61 1.14
CA THR A 65 2.98 -4.72 2.12
C THR A 65 3.86 -4.39 3.32
N TYR A 66 4.96 -3.65 3.13
CA TYR A 66 5.88 -3.33 4.21
C TYR A 66 5.22 -2.47 5.31
N PRO A 67 4.68 -1.27 5.02
CA PRO A 67 3.92 -0.51 6.01
C PRO A 67 2.69 -1.25 6.53
N LEU A 68 1.99 -2.01 5.68
CA LEU A 68 0.81 -2.79 6.10
C LEU A 68 1.13 -3.80 7.19
N PHE A 69 2.18 -4.61 7.03
CA PHE A 69 2.55 -5.57 8.07
C PHE A 69 3.04 -4.90 9.34
N VAL A 70 3.77 -3.78 9.25
CA VAL A 70 4.16 -3.00 10.43
C VAL A 70 2.91 -2.52 11.19
N TRP A 71 1.93 -2.00 10.45
CA TRP A 71 0.65 -1.57 11.01
C TRP A 71 -0.14 -2.73 11.63
N TYR A 72 -0.27 -3.86 10.92
CA TYR A 72 -0.99 -5.04 11.42
C TYR A 72 -0.34 -5.66 12.64
N MET A 73 1.00 -5.71 12.71
CA MET A 73 1.70 -6.17 13.89
C MET A 73 1.36 -5.34 15.13
N TYR A 74 1.22 -4.02 14.96
CA TYR A 74 0.74 -3.15 16.03
C TYR A 74 -0.75 -3.38 16.32
N GLN A 75 -1.62 -3.40 15.32
CA GLN A 75 -3.07 -3.53 15.53
C GLN A 75 -3.49 -4.85 16.19
N TYR A 76 -2.85 -5.95 15.81
CA TYR A 76 -3.25 -7.30 16.23
C TYR A 76 -2.45 -7.84 17.41
N TYR A 77 -1.22 -7.37 17.62
CA TYR A 77 -0.34 -7.84 18.69
C TYR A 77 0.11 -6.74 19.66
N GLU A 78 -0.34 -5.49 19.47
CA GLU A 78 0.03 -4.33 20.27
C GLU A 78 1.55 -4.06 20.33
N ASP A 79 2.30 -4.51 19.31
CA ASP A 79 3.77 -4.41 19.30
C ASP A 79 4.25 -3.03 18.81
N VAL A 80 4.31 -2.07 19.73
CA VAL A 80 4.83 -0.71 19.46
C VAL A 80 6.31 -0.73 19.03
N ARG A 81 7.09 -1.74 19.41
CA ARG A 81 8.53 -1.81 19.06
C ARG A 81 8.72 -1.95 17.55
N ILE A 82 7.82 -2.69 16.88
CA ILE A 82 7.82 -2.83 15.41
C ILE A 82 7.60 -1.48 14.73
N LEU A 83 6.76 -0.62 15.29
CA LEU A 83 6.57 0.74 14.78
C LEU A 83 7.87 1.53 14.84
N GLU A 84 8.53 1.55 16.00
CA GLU A 84 9.81 2.25 16.20
C GLU A 84 10.91 1.73 15.28
N GLU A 85 11.04 0.40 15.18
CA GLU A 85 12.11 -0.26 14.44
C GLU A 85 12.04 -0.05 12.92
N HIS A 86 10.83 0.08 12.39
CA HIS A 86 10.57 0.16 10.96
C HIS A 86 10.15 1.56 10.47
N TYR A 87 9.97 2.53 11.38
CA TYR A 87 9.55 3.89 11.06
C TYR A 87 10.34 4.53 9.91
N ASP A 88 11.66 4.59 10.04
CA ASP A 88 12.53 5.21 9.03
C ASP A 88 12.47 4.49 7.68
N GLY A 89 12.20 3.18 7.69
CA GLY A 89 12.05 2.39 6.47
C GLY A 89 10.75 2.70 5.74
N ILE A 90 9.64 2.81 6.47
CA ILE A 90 8.35 3.23 5.91
C ILE A 90 8.46 4.65 5.37
N LYS A 91 9.06 5.57 6.14
CA LYS A 91 9.28 6.96 5.75
C LYS A 91 9.96 7.06 4.38
N LYS A 92 11.09 6.36 4.22
CA LYS A 92 11.82 6.32 2.94
C LYS A 92 10.99 5.74 1.80
N LEU A 93 10.17 4.73 2.06
CA LEU A 93 9.31 4.14 1.02
C LEU A 93 8.22 5.12 0.56
N VAL A 94 7.56 5.81 1.49
CA VAL A 94 6.56 6.84 1.17
C VAL A 94 7.20 7.98 0.39
N ASP A 95 8.38 8.44 0.80
CA ASP A 95 9.12 9.49 0.08
C ASP A 95 9.56 9.03 -1.32
N PHE A 96 9.98 7.76 -1.47
CA PHE A 96 10.28 7.16 -2.77
C PHE A 96 9.06 7.16 -3.70
N LEU A 97 7.90 6.72 -3.20
CA LEU A 97 6.64 6.72 -3.97
C LEU A 97 6.20 8.14 -4.32
N SER A 98 6.41 9.11 -3.41
CA SER A 98 6.17 10.53 -3.67
C SER A 98 6.98 11.03 -4.87
N GLY A 99 8.24 10.61 -4.99
CA GLY A 99 9.09 10.91 -6.14
C GLY A 99 8.68 10.22 -7.46
N LYS A 100 7.79 9.23 -7.40
CA LYS A 100 7.20 8.55 -8.58
C LYS A 100 5.84 9.10 -8.97
N ALA A 101 5.21 9.88 -8.09
CA ALA A 101 3.89 10.44 -8.34
C ALA A 101 3.98 11.65 -9.29
N ASP A 102 3.04 11.75 -10.22
CA ASP A 102 2.78 12.97 -10.98
C ASP A 102 1.47 13.58 -10.46
N ASN A 103 1.53 14.81 -9.94
CA ASN A 103 0.39 15.47 -9.29
C ASN A 103 -0.33 14.57 -8.25
N PHE A 104 0.46 13.87 -7.42
CA PHE A 104 0.01 12.92 -6.40
C PHE A 104 -0.61 11.60 -6.93
N ILE A 105 -0.57 11.34 -8.25
CA ILE A 105 -1.03 10.09 -8.86
C ILE A 105 0.17 9.19 -9.20
N VAL A 106 0.12 7.92 -8.77
CA VAL A 106 1.12 6.90 -9.11
C VAL A 106 0.53 5.95 -10.15
N SER A 107 1.17 5.83 -11.31
CA SER A 107 0.59 5.19 -12.50
C SER A 107 1.24 3.88 -12.94
N CYS A 108 2.18 3.35 -12.15
CA CYS A 108 2.92 2.11 -12.43
C CYS A 108 2.47 0.94 -11.55
N GLY A 109 2.83 -0.29 -11.93
CA GLY A 109 2.55 -1.52 -11.16
C GLY A 109 1.69 -2.53 -11.90
N LEU A 110 1.31 -3.60 -11.20
CA LEU A 110 0.43 -4.65 -11.74
C LEU A 110 -1.06 -4.34 -11.60
N GLY A 111 -1.42 -3.40 -10.71
CA GLY A 111 -2.80 -3.09 -10.34
C GLY A 111 -3.55 -4.27 -9.74
N ASP A 112 -4.83 -4.41 -10.10
CA ASP A 112 -5.69 -5.53 -9.71
C ASP A 112 -5.29 -6.83 -10.44
N HIS A 113 -4.15 -7.37 -10.01
CA HIS A 113 -3.47 -8.49 -10.64
C HIS A 113 -4.34 -9.76 -10.63
N MET A 114 -4.35 -10.47 -11.75
CA MET A 114 -5.18 -11.66 -11.95
C MET A 114 -6.69 -11.38 -11.95
N GLU A 115 -7.10 -10.15 -12.31
CA GLU A 115 -8.51 -9.73 -12.44
C GLU A 115 -9.35 -10.80 -13.17
N PRO A 116 -10.42 -11.32 -12.53
CA PRO A 116 -11.31 -12.30 -13.14
C PRO A 116 -11.93 -11.80 -14.46
N GLN A 117 -11.97 -12.69 -15.44
CA GLN A 117 -12.59 -12.49 -16.74
C GLN A 117 -13.66 -13.56 -16.94
N ALA A 118 -14.53 -13.36 -17.93
CA ALA A 118 -15.65 -14.28 -18.18
C ALA A 118 -15.27 -15.78 -18.24
N ASN A 119 -14.07 -16.11 -18.73
CA ASN A 119 -13.59 -17.50 -18.87
C ASN A 119 -12.14 -17.72 -18.40
N SER A 120 -11.52 -16.76 -17.72
CA SER A 120 -10.11 -16.84 -17.27
C SER A 120 -9.80 -15.79 -16.22
N SER A 121 -8.52 -15.60 -15.89
CA SER A 121 -7.99 -14.39 -15.26
C SER A 121 -7.11 -13.61 -16.25
N SER A 122 -6.86 -12.33 -15.97
CA SER A 122 -5.94 -11.49 -16.73
C SER A 122 -4.76 -11.07 -15.86
N PHE A 123 -3.53 -11.33 -16.32
CA PHE A 123 -2.32 -10.97 -15.57
C PHE A 123 -2.25 -9.46 -15.25
N THR A 124 -2.63 -8.62 -16.22
CA THR A 124 -2.84 -7.18 -16.05
C THR A 124 -4.34 -6.90 -16.06
N PRO A 125 -4.86 -6.05 -15.16
CA PRO A 125 -6.30 -5.75 -15.12
C PRO A 125 -6.77 -5.13 -16.43
N LYS A 126 -8.00 -5.45 -16.81
CA LYS A 126 -8.66 -4.91 -18.00
C LYS A 126 -9.70 -3.84 -17.66
N HIS A 127 -10.29 -3.90 -16.46
CA HIS A 127 -11.34 -2.98 -16.07
C HIS A 127 -10.83 -1.98 -15.03
N THR A 128 -10.15 -2.43 -13.98
CA THR A 128 -9.61 -1.52 -12.96
C THR A 128 -8.32 -0.85 -13.45
N PRO A 129 -8.25 0.49 -13.56
CA PRO A 129 -7.01 1.15 -13.99
C PRO A 129 -5.88 0.95 -12.98
N VAL A 130 -4.68 0.62 -13.45
CA VAL A 130 -3.49 0.51 -12.60
C VAL A 130 -3.26 1.77 -11.75
N PRO A 131 -3.39 3.01 -12.30
CA PRO A 131 -3.21 4.22 -11.50
C PRO A 131 -4.16 4.34 -10.31
N LEU A 132 -5.38 3.81 -10.41
CA LEU A 132 -6.35 3.81 -9.32
C LEU A 132 -5.81 2.99 -8.16
N THR A 133 -5.49 1.71 -8.39
CA THR A 133 -4.97 0.84 -7.34
C THR A 133 -3.64 1.33 -6.77
N SER A 134 -2.73 1.80 -7.61
CA SER A 134 -1.40 2.24 -7.17
C SER A 134 -1.47 3.53 -6.35
N THR A 135 -2.32 4.47 -6.72
CA THR A 135 -2.52 5.71 -5.96
C THR A 135 -3.26 5.45 -4.64
N ALA A 136 -4.22 4.52 -4.62
CA ALA A 136 -4.90 4.13 -3.39
C ALA A 136 -3.96 3.50 -2.35
N TYR A 137 -3.03 2.63 -2.78
CA TYR A 137 -2.00 2.10 -1.90
C TYR A 137 -0.99 3.17 -1.45
N TYR A 138 -0.61 4.08 -2.34
CA TYR A 138 0.23 5.23 -1.96
C TYR A 138 -0.44 6.13 -0.91
N TYR A 139 -1.74 6.42 -1.05
CA TYR A 139 -2.54 7.07 -0.01
C TYR A 139 -2.47 6.29 1.31
N TYR A 140 -2.68 4.98 1.25
CA TYR A 140 -2.74 4.16 2.46
C TYR A 140 -1.39 4.11 3.18
N ASP A 141 -0.28 4.04 2.44
CA ASP A 141 1.07 4.08 3.01
C ASP A 141 1.35 5.42 3.71
N ALA A 142 0.95 6.54 3.10
CA ALA A 142 1.09 7.88 3.69
C ALA A 142 0.21 8.02 4.96
N TRP A 143 -1.01 7.50 4.93
CA TRP A 143 -1.90 7.46 6.09
C TRP A 143 -1.32 6.60 7.21
N ILE A 144 -0.85 5.37 6.93
CA ILE A 144 -0.21 4.51 7.93
C ILE A 144 0.96 5.25 8.57
N LEU A 145 1.82 5.88 7.76
CA LEU A 145 2.98 6.61 8.29
C LEU A 145 2.58 7.78 9.19
N SER A 146 1.49 8.50 8.88
CA SER A 146 0.99 9.56 9.76
C SER A 146 0.51 9.00 11.09
N GLN A 147 -0.23 7.89 11.09
CA GLN A 147 -0.70 7.23 12.31
C GLN A 147 0.46 6.73 13.16
N VAL A 148 1.46 6.10 12.52
CA VAL A 148 2.66 5.62 13.22
C VAL A 148 3.44 6.80 13.80
N ALA A 149 3.61 7.89 13.07
CA ALA A 149 4.27 9.09 13.56
C ALA A 149 3.55 9.67 14.80
N GLU A 150 2.22 9.69 14.80
CA GLU A 150 1.41 10.14 15.93
C GLU A 150 1.63 9.25 17.17
N ILE A 151 1.55 7.93 17.01
CA ILE A 151 1.78 6.96 18.10
C ILE A 151 3.18 7.11 18.71
N LEU A 152 4.18 7.39 17.87
CA LEU A 152 5.57 7.58 18.30
C LEU A 152 5.89 9.01 18.79
N GLY A 153 4.90 9.91 18.84
CA GLY A 153 5.08 11.30 19.29
C GLY A 153 5.88 12.18 18.34
N LYS A 154 5.97 11.83 17.06
CA LYS A 154 6.67 12.59 16.00
C LYS A 154 5.73 13.59 15.32
N ALA A 155 5.32 14.61 16.08
CA ALA A 155 4.25 15.54 15.68
C ALA A 155 4.43 16.20 14.31
N GLU A 156 5.65 16.67 13.97
CA GLU A 156 5.92 17.31 12.67
C GLU A 156 5.73 16.33 11.50
N ASP A 157 6.19 15.09 11.66
CA ASP A 157 6.01 14.06 10.64
C ASP A 157 4.54 13.62 10.55
N ALA A 158 3.83 13.52 11.67
CA ALA A 158 2.41 13.18 11.69
C ALA A 158 1.57 14.21 10.91
N GLU A 159 1.80 15.50 11.14
CA GLU A 159 1.16 16.60 10.38
C GLU A 159 1.55 16.52 8.90
N HIS A 160 2.84 16.38 8.59
CA HIS A 160 3.33 16.33 7.22
C HIS A 160 2.71 15.19 6.39
N TYR A 161 2.71 13.97 6.93
CA TYR A 161 2.20 12.81 6.20
C TYR A 161 0.67 12.73 6.21
N SER A 162 -0.01 13.30 7.20
CA SER A 162 -1.46 13.51 7.16
C SER A 162 -1.84 14.48 6.04
N ASP A 163 -1.14 15.60 5.90
CA ASP A 163 -1.34 16.56 4.80
C ASP A 163 -1.05 15.93 3.44
N LEU A 164 -0.05 15.05 3.36
CA LEU A 164 0.24 14.31 2.14
C LEU A 164 -0.91 13.36 1.79
N ALA A 165 -1.42 12.59 2.76
CA ALA A 165 -2.53 11.69 2.56
C ALA A 165 -3.78 12.44 2.05
N GLU A 166 -4.14 13.57 2.63
CA GLU A 166 -5.28 14.37 2.15
C GLU A 166 -5.07 14.90 0.72
N LYS A 167 -3.86 15.36 0.36
CA LYS A 167 -3.55 15.78 -1.02
C LYS A 167 -3.68 14.63 -2.03
N ILE A 168 -3.26 13.42 -1.65
CA ILE A 168 -3.40 12.23 -2.49
C ILE A 168 -4.88 11.88 -2.64
N LYS A 169 -5.67 11.91 -1.55
CA LYS A 169 -7.12 11.68 -1.58
C LYS A 169 -7.85 12.67 -2.47
N ASP A 170 -7.52 13.96 -2.39
CA ASP A 170 -8.09 14.99 -3.25
C ASP A 170 -7.74 14.77 -4.72
N ALA A 171 -6.48 14.41 -5.00
CA ALA A 171 -6.05 14.06 -6.35
C ALA A 171 -6.75 12.80 -6.88
N PHE A 172 -6.87 11.78 -6.04
CA PHE A 172 -7.54 10.52 -6.34
C PHE A 172 -9.01 10.74 -6.71
N ASN A 173 -9.75 11.48 -5.89
CA ASN A 173 -11.16 11.77 -6.15
C ASN A 173 -11.34 12.61 -7.41
N ARG A 174 -10.50 13.63 -7.62
CA ARG A 174 -10.53 14.44 -8.85
C ARG A 174 -10.26 13.62 -10.10
N GLU A 175 -9.33 12.67 -10.04
CA GLU A 175 -8.93 11.85 -11.19
C GLU A 175 -9.93 10.74 -11.50
N PHE A 176 -10.44 10.07 -10.46
CA PHE A 176 -11.16 8.80 -10.63
C PHE A 176 -12.66 8.87 -10.34
N LEU A 177 -13.18 9.81 -9.54
CA LEU A 177 -14.61 9.86 -9.25
C LEU A 177 -15.38 10.56 -10.37
N ASN A 178 -16.33 9.87 -10.98
CA ASN A 178 -17.33 10.51 -11.82
C ASN A 178 -18.50 11.00 -10.96
N GLU A 179 -18.66 12.32 -10.87
CA GLU A 179 -19.69 12.92 -10.00
C GLU A 179 -21.14 12.71 -10.48
N ASP A 180 -21.35 12.46 -11.76
CA ASP A 180 -22.70 12.26 -12.32
C ASP A 180 -23.21 10.85 -12.05
N THR A 181 -22.31 9.86 -12.08
CA THR A 181 -22.65 8.44 -11.89
C THR A 181 -22.34 7.95 -10.47
N ASN A 182 -21.56 8.70 -9.70
CA ASN A 182 -20.96 8.27 -8.43
C ASN A 182 -20.18 6.96 -8.54
N GLN A 183 -19.53 6.73 -9.69
CA GLN A 183 -18.69 5.57 -9.94
C GLN A 183 -17.24 6.01 -10.08
N TYR A 184 -16.34 5.19 -9.56
CA TYR A 184 -14.90 5.38 -9.75
C TYR A 184 -14.43 4.72 -11.04
N ALA A 185 -13.67 5.46 -11.84
CA ALA A 185 -13.06 5.07 -13.11
C ALA A 185 -14.05 4.33 -14.04
N THR A 186 -13.86 3.03 -14.22
CA THR A 186 -14.69 2.20 -15.13
C THR A 186 -15.95 1.66 -14.47
N GLY A 187 -16.16 1.91 -13.17
CA GLY A 187 -17.22 1.30 -12.37
C GLY A 187 -16.98 -0.18 -12.05
N SER A 188 -15.75 -0.69 -12.21
CA SER A 188 -15.42 -2.06 -11.81
C SER A 188 -15.59 -2.24 -10.29
N GLN A 189 -15.74 -3.50 -9.84
CA GLN A 189 -15.88 -3.79 -8.41
C GLN A 189 -14.71 -3.22 -7.60
N THR A 190 -13.47 -3.48 -8.02
CA THR A 190 -12.28 -2.96 -7.35
C THR A 190 -12.19 -1.43 -7.41
N SER A 191 -12.58 -0.80 -8.53
CA SER A 191 -12.57 0.66 -8.65
C SER A 191 -13.43 1.33 -7.59
N ASN A 192 -14.59 0.74 -7.27
CA ASN A 192 -15.50 1.28 -6.24
C ASN A 192 -15.20 0.77 -4.83
N ALA A 193 -14.81 -0.49 -4.67
CA ALA A 193 -14.60 -1.09 -3.35
C ALA A 193 -13.40 -0.49 -2.62
N LEU A 194 -12.31 -0.19 -3.33
CA LEU A 194 -11.07 0.30 -2.74
C LEU A 194 -11.23 1.68 -2.06
N PRO A 195 -11.80 2.72 -2.72
CA PRO A 195 -12.01 4.00 -2.06
C PRO A 195 -13.01 3.95 -0.89
N LEU A 196 -13.98 3.04 -0.94
CA LEU A 196 -14.90 2.80 0.17
C LEU A 196 -14.18 2.17 1.37
N TYR A 197 -13.34 1.15 1.13
CA TYR A 197 -12.54 0.50 2.18
C TYR A 197 -11.60 1.50 2.86
N LEU A 198 -10.94 2.35 2.09
CA LEU A 198 -9.99 3.34 2.59
C LEU A 198 -10.68 4.58 3.21
N GLY A 199 -12.01 4.68 3.14
CA GLY A 199 -12.75 5.84 3.65
C GLY A 199 -12.42 7.15 2.91
N ILE A 200 -12.02 7.07 1.64
CA ILE A 200 -11.63 8.25 0.84
C ILE A 200 -12.74 8.72 -0.10
N ALA A 201 -13.85 7.99 -0.19
CA ALA A 201 -15.02 8.45 -0.90
C ALA A 201 -15.64 9.70 -0.23
N PRO A 202 -16.05 10.74 -0.99
CA PRO A 202 -16.68 11.91 -0.41
C PRO A 202 -17.96 11.56 0.36
N GLU A 203 -18.18 12.24 1.49
CA GLU A 203 -19.34 12.01 2.34
C GLU A 203 -20.66 12.16 1.56
N GLY A 204 -21.56 11.19 1.72
CA GLY A 204 -22.85 11.13 1.04
C GLY A 204 -22.83 10.49 -0.35
N ARG A 205 -21.66 10.13 -0.89
CA ARG A 205 -21.52 9.43 -2.18
C ARG A 205 -21.20 7.94 -2.05
N GLU A 206 -21.20 7.38 -0.84
CA GLU A 206 -20.78 6.00 -0.55
C GLU A 206 -21.82 4.92 -0.86
N LYS A 207 -23.08 5.31 -1.10
CA LYS A 207 -24.24 4.39 -1.22
C LYS A 207 -24.90 4.38 -2.60
N ALA A 208 -24.29 5.04 -3.58
CA ALA A 208 -24.86 5.25 -4.91
C ALA A 208 -24.75 4.02 -5.81
#